data_AF-A0A3D8YIC0-F1
#
_entry.id   AF-A0A3D8YIC0-F1
#
_cell.length_a   1.000
_cell.length_b   1.000
_cell.length_c   1.000
_cell.angle_alpha   90.00
_cell.angle_beta   90.00
_cell.angle_gamma   90.00
#
_symmetry.space_group_name_H-M   'P 1'
#
loop_
_entity.id
_entity.type
_entity.pdbx_description
1 polymer ?
#
loop_
_entity_poly.entity_id
_entity_poly.type
_entity_poly.pdbx_seq_one_letter_code
_entity_poly.pdbx_strand_id
1 'polypeptide(L)'
;QEPFKRANRAFKKEDTVVDVSGVKIGSGKPVIIAGPCSVESEEQVINIAKSVKAAGASILRGGAFKPRTSPYAFQGLALDGLKILKLAKEEVGIPIVSEIVSIRHLE
;
A
#
# COMPACT_ATOMS: atom_id res chain seq x y z
N GLN A 1 5.99 11.38 32.46
CA GLN A 1 5.21 10.42 31.66
C GLN A 1 5.99 10.13 30.38
N GLU A 2 6.10 8.88 29.95
CA GLU A 2 6.63 8.57 28.62
C GLU A 2 5.49 8.64 27.60
N PRO A 3 5.45 9.66 26.71
CA PRO A 3 4.33 9.88 25.80
C PRO A 3 4.11 8.77 24.77
N PHE A 4 5.10 7.91 24.52
CA PHE A 4 5.05 6.84 23.51
C PHE A 4 5.39 5.46 24.09
N LYS A 5 5.00 5.20 25.35
CA LYS A 5 5.32 3.97 26.08
C LYS A 5 5.14 2.69 25.24
N ARG A 6 4.04 2.54 24.50
CA ARG A 6 3.75 1.33 23.71
C ARG A 6 4.59 1.17 22.43
N ALA A 7 5.16 2.26 21.91
CA ALA A 7 6.01 2.23 20.72
C ALA A 7 7.52 2.14 21.07
N ASN A 8 7.87 2.25 22.35
CA ASN A 8 9.25 2.28 22.83
C ASN A 8 9.81 0.86 23.07
N ARG A 9 11.08 0.65 22.69
CA ARG A 9 11.87 -0.58 22.99
C ARG A 9 12.14 -0.79 24.47
N ALA A 10 12.14 0.27 25.28
CA ALA A 10 12.24 0.13 26.73
C ALA A 10 11.03 -0.61 27.33
N PHE A 11 9.85 -0.47 26.71
CA PHE A 11 8.63 -1.16 27.13
C PHE A 11 8.44 -2.51 26.42
N LYS A 12 8.70 -2.58 25.09
CA LYS A 12 8.63 -3.81 24.31
C LYS A 12 9.99 -4.10 23.68
N LYS A 13 10.74 -5.05 24.25
CA LYS A 13 12.11 -5.34 23.80
C LYS A 13 12.13 -6.07 22.46
N GLU A 14 11.13 -6.92 22.22
CA GLU A 14 11.03 -7.80 21.07
C GLU A 14 10.64 -7.03 19.80
N ASP A 15 11.12 -7.53 18.65
CA ASP A 15 10.73 -7.01 17.35
C ASP A 15 9.22 -7.18 17.13
N THR A 16 8.59 -6.16 16.54
CA THR A 16 7.23 -6.29 16.02
C THR A 16 7.31 -6.75 14.58
N VAL A 17 6.76 -7.93 14.31
CA VAL A 17 6.58 -8.42 12.94
C VAL A 17 5.13 -8.19 12.53
N VAL A 18 4.93 -7.37 11.50
CA VAL A 18 3.60 -7.12 10.93
C VAL A 18 3.38 -8.10 9.78
N ASP A 19 2.32 -8.90 9.85
CA ASP A 19 1.92 -9.83 8.80
C ASP A 19 0.85 -9.20 7.91
N VAL A 20 1.20 -8.95 6.65
CA VAL A 20 0.28 -8.44 5.63
C VAL A 20 -0.01 -9.56 4.63
N SER A 21 -1.05 -10.34 4.89
CA SER A 21 -1.47 -11.46 4.02
C SER A 21 -0.31 -12.43 3.69
N GLY A 22 0.51 -12.79 4.68
CA GLY A 22 1.68 -13.66 4.57
C GLY A 22 3.00 -12.93 4.36
N VAL A 23 2.99 -11.64 4.01
CA VAL A 23 4.21 -10.82 3.90
C VAL A 23 4.61 -10.30 5.27
N LYS A 24 5.71 -10.81 5.82
CA LYS A 24 6.23 -10.42 7.14
C LYS A 24 7.17 -9.23 7.06
N ILE A 25 6.74 -8.09 7.61
CA ILE A 25 7.54 -6.85 7.71
C ILE A 25 8.18 -6.80 9.09
N GLY A 26 9.51 -6.67 9.15
CA GLY A 26 10.27 -6.65 10.40
C GLY A 26 10.87 -8.01 10.80
N SER A 27 10.82 -9.03 9.93
CA SER A 27 11.36 -10.37 10.21
C SER A 27 12.82 -10.56 9.74
N GLY A 28 13.64 -9.50 9.74
CA GLY A 28 15.03 -9.54 9.29
C GLY A 28 15.26 -9.61 7.76
N LYS A 29 14.19 -9.67 6.95
CA LYS A 29 14.26 -9.60 5.49
C LYS A 29 13.66 -8.28 5.00
N PRO A 30 14.29 -7.58 4.03
CA PRO A 30 13.71 -6.38 3.45
C PRO A 30 12.42 -6.73 2.69
N VAL A 31 11.41 -5.87 2.83
CA VAL A 31 10.14 -5.96 2.10
C VAL A 31 10.06 -4.77 1.16
N ILE A 32 9.89 -5.05 -0.13
CA ILE A 32 9.78 -4.01 -1.15
C ILE A 32 8.31 -3.78 -1.49
N ILE A 33 7.89 -2.51 -1.36
CA ILE A 33 6.56 -2.04 -1.75
C ILE A 33 6.74 -1.12 -2.95
N ALA A 34 6.20 -1.51 -4.10
CA ALA A 34 6.41 -0.79 -5.35
C ALA A 34 5.13 -0.75 -6.20
N GLY A 35 5.02 0.24 -7.08
CA GLY A 35 3.84 0.49 -7.89
C GLY A 35 3.64 1.98 -8.17
N PRO A 36 2.59 2.37 -8.90
CA PRO A 36 2.44 3.74 -9.35
C PRO A 36 2.09 4.73 -8.22
N CYS A 37 2.27 6.01 -8.51
CA CYS A 37 1.85 7.09 -7.61
C CYS A 37 0.32 7.14 -7.48
N SER A 38 -0.39 7.06 -8.60
CA SER A 38 -1.85 7.06 -8.69
C SER A 38 -2.32 5.90 -9.56
N VAL A 39 -3.51 5.40 -9.30
CA VAL A 39 -4.20 4.45 -10.19
C VAL A 39 -4.86 5.26 -11.30
N GLU A 40 -4.51 4.99 -12.55
CA GLU A 40 -4.93 5.79 -13.71
C GLU A 40 -5.73 4.98 -14.73
N SER A 41 -5.40 3.69 -14.91
CA SER A 41 -6.20 2.75 -15.68
C SER A 41 -5.90 1.31 -15.26
N GLU A 42 -6.78 0.38 -15.63
CA GLU A 42 -6.58 -1.05 -15.38
C GLU A 42 -5.29 -1.57 -16.06
N GLU A 43 -5.14 -1.28 -17.35
CA GLU A 43 -3.97 -1.67 -18.14
C GLU A 43 -2.66 -1.17 -17.48
N GLN A 44 -2.64 0.10 -17.07
CA GLN A 44 -1.47 0.72 -16.44
C GLN A 44 -1.11 0.00 -15.12
N VAL A 45 -2.09 -0.23 -14.25
CA VAL A 45 -1.81 -0.87 -12.96
C VAL A 45 -1.40 -2.33 -13.13
N ILE A 46 -2.08 -3.10 -13.99
CA ILE A 46 -1.76 -4.52 -14.19
C ILE A 46 -0.36 -4.69 -14.79
N ASN A 47 0.02 -3.88 -15.78
CA ASN A 47 1.35 -3.93 -16.39
C ASN A 47 2.46 -3.58 -15.38
N ILE A 48 2.23 -2.56 -14.55
CA ILE A 48 3.18 -2.20 -13.49
C ILE A 48 3.24 -3.29 -12.43
N ALA A 49 2.10 -3.84 -12.01
CA ALA A 49 2.02 -4.91 -11.01
C ALA A 49 2.85 -6.13 -11.43
N LYS A 50 2.73 -6.55 -12.71
CA LYS A 50 3.53 -7.64 -13.27
C LYS A 50 5.02 -7.31 -13.25
N SER A 51 5.38 -6.10 -13.69
CA SER A 51 6.78 -5.63 -13.73
C SER A 51 7.43 -5.58 -12.35
N VAL A 52 6.77 -4.98 -11.35
CA VAL A 52 7.33 -4.86 -10.00
C VAL A 52 7.38 -6.22 -9.30
N LYS A 53 6.40 -7.10 -9.54
CA LYS A 53 6.42 -8.48 -9.03
C LYS A 53 7.61 -9.26 -9.59
N ALA A 54 7.85 -9.18 -10.90
CA ALA A 54 9.00 -9.80 -11.54
C ALA A 54 10.35 -9.25 -11.00
N ALA A 55 10.39 -7.98 -10.63
CA ALA A 55 11.55 -7.34 -10.00
C ALA A 55 11.71 -7.66 -8.49
N GLY A 56 10.81 -8.44 -7.89
CA GLY A 56 10.91 -8.87 -6.49
C GLY A 56 10.10 -8.06 -5.48
N ALA A 57 9.14 -7.23 -5.91
CA ALA A 57 8.22 -6.57 -5.01
C ALA A 57 7.34 -7.57 -4.25
N SER A 58 7.15 -7.32 -2.95
CA SER A 58 6.33 -8.15 -2.07
C SER A 58 4.91 -7.60 -1.92
N ILE A 59 4.72 -6.29 -2.10
CA ILE A 59 3.43 -5.60 -1.97
C ILE A 59 3.31 -4.57 -3.10
N LEU A 60 2.13 -4.52 -3.74
CA LEU A 60 1.81 -3.53 -4.74
C LEU A 60 1.26 -2.26 -4.08
N ARG A 61 1.83 -1.09 -4.35
CA ARG A 61 1.22 0.21 -3.96
C ARG A 61 0.47 0.85 -5.12
N GLY A 62 -0.57 1.63 -4.79
CA GLY A 62 -1.20 2.55 -5.74
C GLY A 62 -2.18 3.48 -5.04
N GLY A 63 -2.16 4.77 -5.35
CA GLY A 63 -3.07 5.75 -4.75
C GLY A 63 -4.39 5.85 -5.51
N ALA A 64 -5.48 5.37 -4.92
CA ALA A 64 -6.81 5.50 -5.48
C ALA A 64 -7.46 6.85 -5.15
N PHE A 65 -7.20 7.38 -3.95
CA PHE A 65 -7.52 8.74 -3.53
C PHE A 65 -6.23 9.54 -3.42
N LYS A 66 -6.21 10.79 -3.91
CA LYS A 66 -5.01 11.62 -3.89
C LYS A 66 -5.27 12.92 -3.12
N PRO A 67 -4.53 13.20 -2.04
CA PRO A 67 -4.67 14.45 -1.29
C PRO A 67 -3.96 15.57 -2.05
N ARG A 68 -4.63 16.17 -3.03
CA ARG A 68 -4.04 17.21 -3.87
C ARG A 68 -4.13 18.58 -3.20
N THR A 69 -3.05 19.34 -3.28
CA THR A 69 -3.05 20.76 -2.91
C THR A 69 -3.93 21.59 -3.84
N SER A 70 -3.91 21.27 -5.14
CA SER A 70 -4.76 21.95 -6.14
C SER A 70 -6.03 21.15 -6.39
N PRO A 71 -7.22 21.80 -6.42
CA PRO A 71 -8.47 21.12 -6.74
C PRO A 71 -8.55 20.70 -8.21
N TYR A 72 -7.75 21.32 -9.09
CA TYR A 72 -7.75 21.03 -10.54
C TYR A 72 -6.85 19.86 -10.92
N ALA A 73 -6.02 19.38 -9.99
CA ALA A 73 -5.20 18.21 -10.22
C ALA A 73 -6.06 16.93 -10.26
N PHE A 74 -5.55 15.87 -10.90
CA PHE A 74 -6.19 14.56 -10.87
C PHE A 74 -6.31 14.05 -9.43
N GLN A 75 -7.55 13.83 -8.98
CA GLN A 75 -7.89 13.45 -7.60
C GLN A 75 -7.78 11.94 -7.33
N GLY A 76 -7.47 11.16 -8.36
CA GLY A 76 -7.55 9.69 -8.31
C GLY A 76 -8.91 9.17 -8.77
N LEU A 77 -8.99 7.86 -9.03
CA LEU A 77 -10.21 7.17 -9.45
C LEU A 77 -11.11 6.74 -8.29
N ALA A 78 -10.78 7.10 -7.05
CA ALA A 78 -11.54 6.76 -5.85
C ALA A 78 -11.87 5.25 -5.80
N LEU A 79 -13.15 4.89 -5.66
CA LEU A 79 -13.60 3.50 -5.55
C LEU A 79 -13.20 2.65 -6.77
N ASP A 80 -13.25 3.20 -7.98
CA ASP A 80 -12.87 2.44 -9.18
C ASP A 80 -11.36 2.17 -9.20
N GLY A 81 -10.56 3.09 -8.66
CA GLY A 81 -9.13 2.85 -8.43
C GLY A 81 -8.85 1.70 -7.46
N LEU A 82 -9.69 1.55 -6.42
CA LEU A 82 -9.58 0.42 -5.48
C LEU A 82 -9.99 -0.90 -6.13
N LYS A 83 -11.03 -0.90 -6.98
CA LYS A 83 -11.42 -2.09 -7.77
C LYS A 83 -10.29 -2.55 -8.69
N ILE A 84 -9.63 -1.60 -9.37
CA ILE A 84 -8.48 -1.89 -10.23
C ILE A 84 -7.31 -2.48 -9.42
N LEU A 85 -6.99 -1.92 -8.24
CA LEU A 85 -5.95 -2.50 -7.38
C LEU A 85 -6.30 -3.90 -6.91
N LYS A 86 -7.56 -4.16 -6.59
CA LYS A 86 -8.03 -5.51 -6.23
C LYS A 86 -7.86 -6.49 -7.39
N LEU A 87 -8.23 -6.10 -8.60
CA LEU A 87 -8.01 -6.92 -9.80
C LEU A 87 -6.51 -7.19 -10.01
N ALA A 88 -5.65 -6.17 -9.91
CA ALA A 88 -4.21 -6.35 -10.02
C ALA A 88 -3.65 -7.30 -8.94
N LYS A 89 -4.14 -7.23 -7.70
CA LYS A 89 -3.81 -8.20 -6.64
C LYS A 89 -4.16 -9.62 -7.06
N GLU A 90 -5.35 -9.84 -7.60
CA GLU A 90 -5.82 -11.16 -8.06
C GLU A 90 -4.94 -11.68 -9.20
N GLU A 91 -4.55 -10.81 -10.13
CA GLU A 91 -3.68 -11.13 -11.27
C GLU A 91 -2.25 -11.51 -10.89
N VAL A 92 -1.62 -10.79 -9.94
CA VAL A 92 -0.18 -10.99 -9.62
C VAL A 92 0.09 -11.69 -8.29
N GLY A 93 -0.93 -11.93 -7.48
CA GLY A 93 -0.84 -12.71 -6.24
C GLY A 93 -0.02 -12.07 -5.12
N ILE A 94 0.12 -10.73 -5.10
CA ILE A 94 0.73 -9.99 -3.98
C ILE A 94 -0.27 -9.02 -3.34
N PRO A 95 -0.20 -8.79 -2.02
CA PRO A 95 -1.08 -7.84 -1.34
C PRO A 95 -0.92 -6.41 -1.87
N ILE A 96 -1.93 -5.58 -1.62
CA ILE A 96 -1.97 -4.17 -2.02
C ILE A 96 -1.96 -3.23 -0.83
N VAL A 97 -1.48 -2.01 -1.06
CA VAL A 97 -1.62 -0.89 -0.12
C VAL A 97 -2.06 0.38 -0.87
N SER A 98 -3.02 1.10 -0.30
CA SER A 98 -3.51 2.39 -0.79
C SER A 98 -3.68 3.37 0.36
N GLU A 99 -3.67 4.66 0.04
CA GLU A 99 -3.80 5.74 1.01
C GLU A 99 -5.27 6.03 1.33
N ILE A 100 -5.58 6.10 2.62
CA ILE A 100 -6.86 6.62 3.12
C ILE A 100 -6.65 8.08 3.49
N VAL A 101 -7.33 8.99 2.79
CA VAL A 101 -7.19 10.46 2.96
C VAL A 101 -8.28 11.08 3.84
N SER A 102 -9.31 10.31 4.20
CA SER A 102 -10.42 10.74 5.05
C SER A 102 -10.98 9.56 5.81
N ILE A 103 -11.40 9.77 7.06
CA ILE A 103 -12.06 8.75 7.90
C ILE A 103 -13.32 8.20 7.21
N ARG A 104 -13.97 9.01 6.37
CA ARG A 104 -15.17 8.61 5.61
C ARG A 104 -14.89 7.55 4.53
N HIS A 105 -13.63 7.30 4.19
CA HIS A 105 -13.24 6.30 3.17
C HIS A 105 -12.73 4.99 3.81
N LEU A 106 -12.92 4.81 5.12
CA LEU A 106 -12.41 3.65 5.84
C LEU A 106 -13.17 2.36 5.50
N GLU A 107 -14.48 2.47 5.22
CA GLU A 107 -15.40 1.34 4.96
C GLU A 107 -15.61 1.10 3.47
#